data_AF-A0AAW4FIX2-F1
#
_entry.id   AF-A0AAW4FIX2-F1
#
_cell.length_a   1.000
_cell.length_b   1.000
_cell.length_c   1.000
_cell.angle_alpha   90.00
_cell.angle_beta   90.00
_cell.angle_gamma   90.00
#
_symmetry.space_group_name_H-M   'P 1'
#
loop_
_entity.id
_entity.type
_entity.pdbx_description
1 polymer ?
#
loop_
_entity_poly.entity_id
_entity_poly.type
_entity_poly.pdbx_seq_one_letter_code
_entity_poly.pdbx_strand_id
1 'polypeptide(L)'
;MPKIAAPKHPKCHPDRDLHCQEAIEAEFQSIADRAFQAGRSREEVATALMELADNNFLAMNSNAEMFEIGAGVVLLARKRHSPLLQEDTPRGH
;
A
#
# COMPACT_ATOMS: atom_id res chain seq x y z
N MET A 1 -2.67 -13.75 -27.20
CA MET A 1 -2.91 -12.93 -26.01
C MET A 1 -2.97 -11.48 -26.46
N PRO A 2 -4.04 -10.74 -26.14
CA PRO A 2 -4.05 -9.29 -26.32
C PRO A 2 -2.78 -8.68 -25.72
N LYS A 3 -2.18 -7.73 -26.43
CA LYS A 3 -0.95 -7.08 -25.99
C LYS A 3 -1.35 -5.89 -25.10
N ILE A 4 -0.97 -5.91 -23.82
CA ILE A 4 -1.12 -4.75 -22.94
C ILE A 4 -0.34 -3.59 -23.57
N ALA A 5 -1.03 -2.48 -23.83
CA ALA A 5 -0.45 -1.33 -24.51
C ALA A 5 0.62 -0.66 -23.64
N ALA A 6 1.71 -0.20 -24.27
CA ALA A 6 2.70 0.60 -23.58
C ALA A 6 2.06 1.94 -23.13
N PRO A 7 2.50 2.49 -21.98
CA PRO A 7 1.97 3.76 -21.52
C PRO A 7 2.23 4.89 -22.53
N LYS A 8 1.18 5.65 -22.86
CA LYS A 8 1.24 6.75 -23.85
C LYS A 8 1.70 8.08 -23.24
N HIS A 9 1.48 8.27 -21.94
CA HIS A 9 1.70 9.54 -21.23
C HIS A 9 2.90 9.46 -20.26
N PRO A 10 3.58 10.58 -19.95
CA PRO A 10 4.61 10.61 -18.92
C PRO A 10 4.04 10.29 -17.52
N LYS A 11 4.92 9.97 -16.56
CA LYS A 11 4.50 9.58 -15.19
C LYS A 11 3.69 10.65 -14.46
N CYS A 12 3.93 11.93 -14.74
CA CYS A 12 3.26 13.07 -14.09
C CYS A 12 1.90 13.44 -14.70
N HIS A 13 1.45 12.73 -15.73
CA HIS A 13 0.16 13.02 -16.36
C HIS A 13 -1.00 12.64 -15.42
N PRO A 14 -2.01 13.50 -15.22
CA PRO A 14 -3.09 13.25 -14.26
C PRO A 14 -3.85 11.95 -14.56
N ASP A 15 -4.09 11.64 -15.84
CA ASP A 15 -4.81 10.43 -16.24
C ASP A 15 -3.90 9.20 -16.40
N ARG A 16 -2.64 9.25 -15.93
CA ARG A 16 -1.68 8.15 -16.15
C ARG A 16 -2.15 6.84 -15.52
N ASP A 17 -2.77 6.94 -14.35
CA ASP A 17 -3.27 5.79 -13.60
C ASP A 17 -4.51 5.20 -14.25
N LEU A 18 -5.44 6.04 -14.71
CA LEU A 18 -6.63 5.61 -15.45
C LEU A 18 -6.25 4.85 -16.73
N HIS A 19 -5.34 5.40 -17.53
CA HIS A 19 -4.85 4.72 -18.74
C HIS A 19 -4.13 3.40 -18.43
N CYS A 20 -3.51 3.28 -17.25
CA CYS A 20 -2.91 2.03 -16.81
C CYS A 20 -3.99 0.97 -16.55
N GLN A 21 -5.06 1.35 -15.85
CA GLN A 21 -6.21 0.48 -15.56
C GLN A 21 -6.88 0.01 -16.87
N GLU A 22 -7.19 0.94 -17.78
CA GLU A 22 -7.80 0.62 -19.08
C GLU A 22 -6.94 -0.35 -19.91
N ALA A 23 -5.61 -0.20 -19.86
CA ALA A 23 -4.70 -1.05 -20.62
C ALA A 23 -4.67 -2.51 -20.14
N ILE A 24 -5.01 -2.77 -18.87
CA ILE A 24 -4.97 -4.11 -18.26
C ILE A 24 -6.36 -4.70 -18.01
N GLU A 25 -7.43 -3.90 -18.10
CA GLU A 25 -8.78 -4.27 -17.71
C GLU A 25 -9.28 -5.54 -18.42
N ALA A 26 -9.07 -5.66 -19.73
CA ALA A 26 -9.53 -6.82 -20.50
C ALA A 26 -8.89 -8.14 -20.02
N GLU A 27 -7.59 -8.11 -19.69
CA GLU A 27 -6.89 -9.28 -19.15
C GLU A 27 -7.34 -9.59 -17.73
N PHE A 28 -7.55 -8.56 -16.91
CA PHE A 28 -8.08 -8.69 -15.55
C PHE A 28 -9.47 -9.36 -15.56
N GLN A 29 -10.38 -8.89 -16.41
CA GLN A 29 -11.70 -9.48 -16.60
C GLN A 29 -11.61 -10.92 -17.11
N SER A 30 -10.70 -11.21 -18.05
CA SER A 30 -10.49 -12.57 -18.55
C SER A 30 -10.05 -13.55 -17.46
N ILE A 31 -9.20 -13.12 -16.52
CA ILE A 31 -8.81 -13.94 -15.35
C ILE A 31 -10.02 -14.16 -14.45
N ALA A 32 -10.76 -13.10 -14.13
CA ALA A 32 -11.93 -13.16 -13.27
C ALA A 32 -13.00 -14.11 -13.83
N ASP A 33 -13.29 -14.01 -15.12
CA ASP A 33 -14.25 -14.87 -15.81
C ASP A 33 -13.82 -16.32 -15.81
N ARG A 34 -12.54 -16.62 -16.08
CA ARG A 34 -12.04 -18.01 -16.02
C ARG A 34 -12.13 -18.60 -14.63
N ALA A 35 -11.86 -17.82 -13.59
CA ALA A 35 -11.98 -18.27 -12.21
C ALA A 35 -13.45 -18.51 -11.81
N PHE A 36 -14.36 -17.65 -12.26
CA PHE A 36 -15.80 -17.83 -12.10
C PHE A 36 -16.30 -19.10 -12.81
N GLN A 37 -15.90 -19.32 -14.07
CA GLN A 37 -16.23 -20.53 -14.83
C GLN A 37 -15.65 -21.82 -14.22
N ALA A 38 -14.59 -21.71 -13.41
CA ALA A 38 -14.04 -22.81 -12.64
C ALA A 38 -14.83 -23.10 -11.34
N GLY A 39 -15.94 -22.41 -11.10
CA GLY A 39 -16.86 -22.65 -9.98
C GLY A 39 -16.65 -21.77 -8.75
N ARG A 40 -15.79 -20.75 -8.83
CA ARG A 40 -15.64 -19.75 -7.76
C ARG A 40 -16.80 -18.76 -7.80
N SER A 41 -17.21 -18.25 -6.63
CA SER A 41 -18.15 -17.12 -6.57
C SER A 41 -17.49 -15.84 -7.09
N ARG A 42 -18.28 -14.86 -7.54
CA ARG A 42 -17.73 -13.57 -7.99
C ARG A 42 -17.02 -12.83 -6.85
N GLU A 43 -17.55 -12.94 -5.64
CA GLU A 43 -17.00 -12.36 -4.42
C GLU A 43 -15.65 -13.00 -4.05
N GLU A 44 -15.54 -14.34 -4.13
CA GLU A 44 -14.28 -15.06 -3.92
C GLU A 44 -13.22 -14.63 -4.94
N VAL A 45 -13.60 -14.53 -6.21
CA VAL A 45 -12.70 -14.10 -7.29
C VAL A 45 -12.21 -12.67 -7.07
N ALA A 46 -13.12 -11.74 -6.75
CA ALA A 46 -12.75 -10.35 -6.49
C ALA A 46 -11.82 -10.22 -5.28
N THR A 47 -12.14 -10.93 -4.19
CA THR A 47 -11.30 -10.95 -2.98
C THR A 47 -9.90 -11.48 -3.27
N ALA A 48 -9.80 -12.63 -3.95
CA ALA A 48 -8.52 -13.21 -4.30
C ALA A 48 -7.67 -12.30 -5.21
N LEU A 49 -8.29 -11.61 -6.17
CA LEU A 49 -7.57 -10.68 -7.06
C LEU A 49 -7.05 -9.45 -6.31
N MET A 50 -7.81 -8.91 -5.37
CA MET A 50 -7.36 -7.81 -4.49
C MET A 50 -6.18 -8.26 -3.62
N GLU A 51 -6.31 -9.40 -2.94
CA GLU A 51 -5.24 -9.94 -2.08
C GLU A 51 -3.95 -10.23 -2.86
N LEU A 52 -4.05 -10.75 -4.08
CA LEU A 52 -2.89 -10.97 -4.94
C LEU A 52 -2.21 -9.67 -5.36
N ALA A 53 -2.98 -8.63 -5.68
CA ALA A 53 -2.44 -7.32 -6.03
C ALA A 53 -1.74 -6.66 -4.83
N ASP A 54 -2.36 -6.69 -3.66
CA ASP A 54 -1.81 -6.14 -2.41
C ASP A 54 -0.53 -6.88 -2.01
N ASN A 55 -0.54 -8.21 -2.02
CA ASN A 55 0.63 -9.02 -1.70
C ASN A 55 1.80 -8.74 -2.66
N ASN A 56 1.52 -8.57 -3.94
CA ASN A 56 2.54 -8.21 -4.92
C ASN A 56 3.11 -6.79 -4.66
N PHE A 57 2.26 -5.81 -4.34
CA PHE A 57 2.69 -4.47 -3.98
C PHE A 57 3.59 -4.47 -2.73
N LEU A 58 3.16 -5.20 -1.68
CA LEU A 58 3.94 -5.37 -0.46
C LEU A 58 5.29 -6.03 -0.73
N ALA A 59 5.36 -7.03 -1.61
CA ALA A 59 6.61 -7.68 -1.98
C ALA A 59 7.56 -6.76 -2.78
N MET A 60 7.02 -5.91 -3.66
CA MET A 60 7.83 -4.91 -4.37
C MET A 60 8.45 -3.89 -3.41
N ASN A 61 7.70 -3.52 -2.35
CA ASN A 61 8.16 -2.56 -1.35
C ASN A 61 9.00 -3.19 -0.24
N SER A 62 8.83 -4.47 0.09
CA SER A 62 9.68 -5.15 1.08
C SER A 62 11.12 -5.30 0.58
N ASN A 63 11.30 -5.50 -0.73
CA ASN A 63 12.61 -5.43 -1.37
C ASN A 63 13.21 -4.01 -1.33
N ALA A 64 12.38 -2.97 -1.24
CA ALA A 64 12.85 -1.59 -1.06
C ALA A 64 13.18 -1.29 0.43
N GLU A 65 12.40 -1.81 1.38
CA GLU A 65 12.70 -1.67 2.82
C GLU A 65 13.94 -2.46 3.24
N MET A 66 14.27 -3.58 2.59
CA MET A 66 15.56 -4.25 2.80
C MET A 66 16.75 -3.33 2.47
N PHE A 67 16.56 -2.34 1.59
CA PHE A 67 17.57 -1.32 1.28
C PHE A 67 17.57 -0.14 2.28
N GLU A 68 16.44 0.16 2.91
CA GLU A 68 16.31 1.21 3.94
C GLU A 68 16.77 0.75 5.34
N ILE A 69 16.63 -0.54 5.69
CA ILE A 69 17.13 -1.08 6.97
C ILE A 69 18.68 -1.07 7.03
N GLY A 70 19.36 -0.93 5.88
CA GLY A 70 20.80 -0.69 5.80
C GLY A 70 21.25 0.73 6.18
N ALA A 71 20.33 1.69 6.29
CA ALA A 71 20.62 3.10 6.58
C ALA A 71 19.87 3.60 7.82
N GLY A 72 20.18 2.97 8.96
CA GLY A 72 20.04 3.49 10.33
C GLY A 72 19.00 4.59 10.61
N VAL A 73 17.88 4.21 11.22
CA VAL A 73 17.12 5.12 12.10
C VAL A 73 17.21 4.60 13.53
N VAL A 74 18.03 5.31 14.30
CA VAL A 74 18.12 5.19 15.76
C VAL A 74 16.75 5.48 16.36
N LEU A 75 16.14 4.47 16.96
CA LEU A 75 15.02 4.64 17.89
C LEU A 75 15.51 5.47 19.09
N LEU A 76 15.45 6.80 18.99
CA LEU A 76 15.58 7.67 20.15
C LEU A 76 14.29 7.53 20.97
N ALA A 77 14.31 6.53 21.85
CA ALA A 77 13.37 6.36 22.94
C ALA A 77 13.38 7.63 23.80
N ARG A 78 12.45 8.57 23.55
CA ARG A 78 12.18 9.64 24.50
C ARG A 78 11.39 9.05 25.68
N LYS A 79 12.12 8.77 26.77
CA LYS A 79 11.60 8.50 28.11
C LYS A 79 10.54 9.53 28.50
N ARG A 80 9.44 9.03 29.07
CA ARG A 80 8.30 9.78 29.59
C ARG A 80 8.47 10.02 31.10
N HIS A 81 8.47 11.27 31.57
CA HIS A 81 7.98 11.74 32.88
C HIS A 81 8.11 13.27 32.93
N SER A 82 7.17 14.06 33.45
CA SER A 82 6.86 14.17 34.89
C SER A 82 5.60 15.04 35.13
N PRO A 83 5.07 15.18 36.37
CA PRO A 83 3.66 14.97 36.69
C PRO A 83 2.87 16.25 37.02
N LEU A 84 1.55 16.09 37.12
CA LEU A 84 0.61 17.02 37.77
C LEU A 84 0.88 17.06 39.28
N LEU A 85 0.99 18.27 39.87
CA LEU A 85 0.23 18.74 41.06
C LEU A 85 0.90 19.96 41.73
N GLN A 86 0.12 21.06 41.74
CA GLN A 86 -0.19 21.94 42.87
C GLN A 86 0.79 23.05 43.32
N GLU A 87 0.45 24.25 42.84
CA GLU A 87 0.39 25.56 43.52
C GLU A 87 1.17 25.78 44.82
N ASP A 88 2.02 26.81 44.74
CA ASP A 88 2.88 27.42 45.76
C ASP A 88 2.17 27.87 47.04
N THR A 89 2.82 27.66 48.20
CA THR A 89 2.92 28.58 49.38
C THR A 89 3.72 27.86 50.49
N PRO A 90 4.79 28.45 51.09
CA PRO A 90 4.63 29.21 52.34
C PRO A 90 5.55 30.44 52.56
N ARG A 91 4.94 31.46 53.18
CA ARG A 91 5.40 32.38 54.26
C ARG A 91 6.90 32.77 54.35
N GLY A 92 7.15 34.05 54.10
CA GLY A 92 7.60 35.03 55.11
C GLY A 92 9.08 35.07 55.47
N HIS A 93 9.67 36.26 55.32
CA HIS A 93 10.52 36.98 56.30
C HIS A 93 10.38 38.48 56.03
#